data_AF-A0A1J1JIY9-F1
#
_entry.id   AF-A0A1J1JIY9-F1
#
_cell.length_a   1.000
_cell.length_b   1.000
_cell.length_c   1.000
_cell.angle_alpha   90.00
_cell.angle_beta   90.00
_cell.angle_gamma   90.00
#
_symmetry.space_group_name_H-M   'P 1'
#
loop_
_entity.id
_entity.type
_entity.pdbx_description
1 polymer ?
#
loop_
_entity_poly.entity_id
_entity_poly.type
_entity_poly.pdbx_seq_one_letter_code
_entity_poly.pdbx_strand_id
1 'polypeptide(L)'
;MRKSRVTNVNDLPTGIVNITGTATQNQTLTATNTLADIDGLGTLNYQWQESSDNGVTWTDISGETNDTFTLSQAQVGKKCR
;
A
#
# COMPACT_ATOMS: atom_id res chain seq x y z
N MET A 1 18.65 -7.57 42.92
CA MET A 1 18.36 -6.89 41.63
C MET A 1 17.42 -7.79 40.83
N ARG A 2 16.13 -7.44 40.70
CA ARG A 2 15.22 -8.18 39.81
C ARG A 2 15.47 -7.68 38.39
N LYS A 3 16.03 -8.53 37.53
CA LYS A 3 16.08 -8.27 36.08
C LYS A 3 14.64 -8.25 35.58
N SER A 4 14.12 -7.08 35.25
CA SER A 4 12.85 -6.94 34.55
C SER A 4 13.01 -7.64 33.20
N ARG A 5 12.28 -8.73 33.00
CA ARG A 5 12.17 -9.38 31.69
C ARG A 5 11.53 -8.35 30.76
N VAL A 6 12.29 -7.83 29.80
CA VAL A 6 11.71 -7.12 28.67
C VAL A 6 10.84 -8.16 27.97
N THR A 7 9.53 -8.04 28.15
CA THR A 7 8.58 -8.77 27.31
C THR A 7 8.66 -8.12 25.94
N ASN A 8 9.23 -8.83 24.98
CA ASN A 8 9.04 -8.49 23.57
C ASN A 8 7.55 -8.74 23.28
N VAL A 9 6.76 -7.68 23.40
CA VAL A 9 5.35 -7.67 23.02
C VAL A 9 5.35 -7.06 21.63
N ASN A 10 4.96 -7.84 20.63
CA ASN A 10 4.73 -7.31 19.30
C ASN A 10 3.51 -6.37 19.36
N ASP A 11 3.72 -5.08 19.13
CA ASP A 11 2.62 -4.12 18.99
C ASP A 11 1.98 -4.20 17.60
N LEU A 12 0.72 -3.80 17.48
CA LEU A 12 0.07 -3.70 16.18
C LEU A 12 0.50 -2.37 15.53
N PRO A 13 0.95 -2.39 14.26
CA PRO A 13 1.21 -1.14 13.55
C PRO A 13 -0.09 -0.32 13.48
N THR A 14 0.04 0.95 13.82
CA THR A 14 -1.02 1.96 13.72
C THR A 14 -0.93 2.69 12.38
N GLY A 15 -1.95 3.48 12.03
CA GLY A 15 -1.96 4.29 10.81
C GLY A 15 -2.88 3.74 9.71
N ILE A 16 -2.88 4.43 8.57
CA ILE A 16 -3.67 4.08 7.38
C ILE A 16 -2.80 4.11 6.13
N VAL A 17 -3.22 3.36 5.11
CA VAL A 17 -2.72 3.51 3.74
C VAL A 17 -3.78 4.24 2.93
N ASN A 18 -3.37 5.24 2.16
CA ASN A 18 -4.24 6.06 1.34
C ASN A 18 -3.68 6.16 -0.08
N ILE A 19 -4.58 6.26 -1.07
CA ILE A 19 -4.20 6.49 -2.46
C ILE A 19 -4.67 7.88 -2.84
N THR A 20 -3.75 8.65 -3.41
CA THR A 20 -4.00 10.01 -3.88
C THR A 20 -3.73 10.10 -5.38
N GLY A 21 -4.26 11.14 -6.03
CA GLY A 21 -4.21 11.30 -7.47
C GLY A 21 -5.57 11.07 -8.13
N THR A 22 -5.67 11.40 -9.41
CA THR A 22 -6.90 11.23 -10.19
C THR A 22 -6.80 9.92 -10.98
N ALA A 23 -7.78 9.04 -10.83
CA ALA A 23 -7.86 7.78 -11.58
C ALA A 23 -8.23 8.03 -13.05
N THR A 24 -7.32 8.62 -13.82
CA THR A 24 -7.48 8.96 -15.23
C THR A 24 -6.21 8.57 -15.98
N GLN A 25 -6.37 8.17 -17.24
CA GLN A 25 -5.24 7.81 -18.10
C GLN A 25 -4.16 8.91 -18.12
N ASN A 26 -2.90 8.49 -18.10
CA ASN A 26 -1.70 9.32 -18.03
C ASN A 26 -1.54 10.14 -16.74
N GLN A 27 -2.39 9.93 -15.73
CA GLN A 27 -2.20 10.49 -14.39
C GLN A 27 -1.51 9.49 -13.47
N THR A 28 -0.84 10.02 -12.45
CA THR A 28 -0.12 9.22 -11.47
C THR A 28 -0.95 9.09 -10.19
N LEU A 29 -1.11 7.86 -9.72
CA LEU A 29 -1.57 7.56 -8.37
C LEU A 29 -0.37 7.45 -7.43
N THR A 30 -0.53 7.90 -6.19
CA THR A 30 0.50 7.83 -5.16
C THR A 30 -0.07 7.17 -3.92
N ALA A 31 0.55 6.06 -3.51
CA ALA A 31 0.30 5.41 -2.23
C ALA A 31 1.04 6.18 -1.13
N THR A 32 0.28 6.70 -0.18
CA THR A 32 0.82 7.32 1.03
C THR A 32 0.38 6.52 2.23
N ASN A 33 1.15 6.59 3.31
CA ASN A 33 0.77 5.89 4.54
C ASN A 33 1.21 6.69 5.77
N THR A 34 0.50 6.46 6.86
CA THR A 34 0.83 6.99 8.19
C THR A 34 1.23 5.87 9.14
N LEU A 35 1.75 4.77 8.59
CA LEU A 35 2.05 3.59 9.37
C LEU A 35 3.08 3.94 10.45
N ALA A 36 2.88 3.39 11.65
CA ALA A 36 3.80 3.55 12.76
C ALA A 36 3.75 2.32 13.66
N ASP A 37 4.92 1.85 14.08
CA ASP A 37 5.09 0.77 15.04
C ASP A 37 6.08 1.23 16.12
N ILE A 38 5.88 0.82 17.38
CA ILE A 38 6.71 1.27 18.52
C ILE A 38 8.16 0.80 18.38
N ASP A 39 8.36 -0.37 17.78
CA ASP A 39 9.68 -0.97 17.54
C ASP A 39 10.27 -0.51 16.20
N GLY A 40 9.52 0.29 15.45
CA GLY A 40 9.86 0.81 14.14
C GLY A 40 9.29 -0.02 13.00
N LEU A 41 9.08 0.63 11.85
CA LEU A 41 8.70 -0.06 10.63
C LEU A 41 9.94 -0.66 9.96
N GLY A 42 9.83 -1.93 9.56
CA GLY A 42 10.75 -2.51 8.59
C GLY A 42 10.58 -1.86 7.19
N THR A 43 11.27 -2.41 6.19
CA THR A 43 11.10 -1.96 4.80
C THR A 43 9.65 -2.14 4.34
N LEU A 44 9.05 -1.05 3.87
CA LEU A 44 7.75 -1.09 3.20
C LEU A 44 7.93 -1.51 1.75
N ASN A 45 7.05 -2.40 1.28
CA ASN A 45 6.99 -2.84 -0.10
C ASN A 45 5.59 -2.53 -0.64
N TYR A 46 5.51 -2.14 -1.90
CA TYR A 46 4.25 -1.83 -2.58
C TYR A 46 3.99 -2.85 -3.70
N GLN A 47 2.72 -3.05 -4.01
CA GLN A 47 2.27 -3.79 -5.19
C GLN A 47 0.93 -3.21 -5.60
N TRP A 48 0.89 -2.61 -6.80
CA TRP A 48 -0.37 -2.11 -7.35
C TRP A 48 -1.20 -3.25 -7.91
N GLN A 49 -2.50 -3.19 -7.68
CA GLN A 49 -3.45 -4.16 -8.21
C GLN A 49 -4.53 -3.47 -9.02
N GLU A 50 -5.04 -4.17 -10.03
CA GLU A 50 -6.19 -3.72 -10.82
C GLU A 50 -7.37 -4.68 -10.68
N SER A 51 -8.56 -4.13 -10.90
CA SER A 51 -9.81 -4.88 -10.92
C SER A 51 -10.68 -4.45 -12.10
N SER A 52 -11.10 -5.43 -12.90
CA SER A 52 -12.05 -5.26 -14.00
C SER A 52 -13.51 -5.50 -13.62
N ASP A 53 -13.77 -5.98 -12.40
CA ASP A 53 -15.09 -6.39 -11.91
C ASP A 53 -15.57 -5.52 -10.74
N ASN A 54 -15.25 -4.22 -10.82
CA ASN A 54 -15.66 -3.21 -9.83
C ASN A 54 -15.11 -3.44 -8.41
N GLY A 55 -13.99 -4.15 -8.29
CA GLY A 55 -13.27 -4.38 -7.03
C GLY A 55 -13.58 -5.72 -6.36
N VAL A 56 -14.20 -6.67 -7.07
CA VAL A 56 -14.51 -8.00 -6.53
C VAL A 56 -13.27 -8.90 -6.57
N THR A 57 -12.59 -8.95 -7.70
CA THR A 57 -11.29 -9.62 -7.86
C THR A 57 -10.21 -8.61 -8.19
N TRP A 58 -9.01 -8.89 -7.70
CA TRP A 58 -7.84 -8.03 -7.85
C TRP A 58 -6.67 -8.86 -8.35
N THR A 59 -5.98 -8.34 -9.34
CA THR A 59 -4.79 -8.96 -9.93
C THR A 59 -3.62 -8.01 -9.87
N ASP A 60 -2.45 -8.53 -9.54
CA ASP A 60 -1.21 -7.75 -9.50
C ASP A 60 -0.88 -7.18 -10.89
N ILE A 61 -0.53 -5.90 -10.91
CA ILE A 61 0.07 -5.28 -12.09
C ILE A 61 1.57 -5.58 -12.04
N SER A 62 2.02 -6.45 -12.94
CA SER A 62 3.39 -6.96 -12.91
C SER A 62 4.43 -5.84 -12.96
N GLY A 63 5.35 -5.83 -12.00
CA GLY A 63 6.46 -4.87 -11.92
C GLY A 63 6.12 -3.53 -11.28
N GLU A 64 4.85 -3.26 -10.95
CA GLU A 64 4.44 -2.01 -10.31
C GLU A 64 4.57 -2.10 -8.79
N THR A 65 5.82 -1.96 -8.32
CA THR A 65 6.19 -2.07 -6.90
C THR A 65 6.65 -0.76 -6.26
N ASN A 66 6.56 0.35 -7.00
CA ASN A 66 6.85 1.68 -6.50
C ASN A 66 5.66 2.24 -5.71
N ASP A 67 5.91 3.25 -4.87
CA ASP A 67 4.86 4.00 -4.18
C ASP A 67 4.02 4.88 -5.12
N THR A 68 4.49 5.10 -6.34
CA THR A 68 3.74 5.76 -7.42
C THR A 68 3.43 4.80 -8.57
N PHE A 69 2.27 4.97 -9.19
CA PHE A 69 1.87 4.23 -10.38
C PHE A 69 1.23 5.16 -11.42
N THR A 70 1.74 5.13 -12.65
CA THR A 70 1.20 5.93 -13.75
C THR A 70 0.19 5.13 -14.55
N LEU A 71 -1.05 5.61 -14.59
CA LEU A 71 -2.16 4.93 -15.25
C LEU A 71 -1.99 4.95 -16.77
N SER A 72 -2.10 3.77 -17.38
CA SER A 72 -2.07 3.61 -18.83
C SER A 72 -3.47 3.40 -19.41
N GLN A 73 -3.55 3.19 -20.73
CA GLN A 73 -4.79 2.76 -21.36
C GLN A 73 -5.34 1.45 -20.76
N ALA A 74 -4.48 0.58 -20.24
CA ALA A 74 -4.86 -0.71 -19.68
C ALA A 74 -5.71 -0.58 -18.40
N GLN A 75 -5.64 0.57 -17.70
CA GLN A 75 -6.38 0.82 -16.47
C GLN A 75 -7.66 1.64 -16.68
N VAL A 76 -7.97 2.05 -17.92
CA VAL A 76 -9.22 2.74 -18.21
C VAL A 76 -10.41 1.81 -17.94
N GLY A 77 -11.33 2.26 -17.09
CA GLY A 77 -12.50 1.47 -16.66
C GLY A 77 -12.19 0.43 -15.58
N LYS A 78 -10.94 0.29 -15.14
CA LYS A 78 -10.56 -0.56 -14.02
C LYS A 78 -10.44 0.25 -12.73
N LYS A 79 -10.58 -0.42 -11.60
CA LYS A 79 -10.15 0.14 -10.30
C LYS A 79 -8.70 -0.21 -10.07
N CYS A 80 -7.96 0.70 -9.43
CA CYS A 80 -6.59 0.47 -8.99
C CYS A 80 -6.53 0.62 -7.46
N ARG A 81 -5.69 -0.18 -6.81
CA ARG A 81 -5.38 -0.07 -5.38
C ARG A 81 -3.94 -0.45 -5.09
#